data_AF-A0AAW1X648-F1
#
_entry.id   AF-A0AAW1X648-F1
#
_cell.length_a   1.000
_cell.length_b   1.000
_cell.length_c   1.000
_cell.angle_alpha   90.00
_cell.angle_beta   90.00
_cell.angle_gamma   90.00
#
_symmetry.space_group_name_H-M   'P 1'
#
loop_
_entity.id
_entity.type
_entity.pdbx_description
1 polymer ?
#
loop_
_entity_poly.entity_id
_entity_poly.type
_entity_poly.pdbx_seq_one_letter_code
_entity_poly.pdbx_strand_id
1 'polypeptide(L)'
;MDALSSLLYRAGYVFAVKLALELAVERWMPSVVIETDCLEVVRMINEVNVCMAAEGVIVDQIKCLMSLMQISEIMYAPRDANMAAHAIAQFVARLWIKYVNI
;
A
#
# COMPACT_ATOMS: atom_id res chain seq x y z
N MET A 1 13.09 2.40 15.79
CA MET A 1 13.20 2.38 14.31
C MET A 1 14.01 3.59 13.91
N ASP A 2 15.06 3.41 13.13
CA ASP A 2 15.79 4.51 12.50
C ASP A 2 15.00 5.07 11.30
N ALA A 3 15.35 6.27 10.82
CA ALA A 3 14.61 6.93 9.74
C ALA A 3 14.56 6.10 8.44
N LEU A 4 15.60 5.30 8.18
CA LEU A 4 15.67 4.44 7.01
C LEU A 4 14.67 3.26 7.09
N SER A 5 14.57 2.59 8.25
CA SER A 5 13.59 1.51 8.42
C SER A 5 12.15 2.03 8.37
N SER A 6 11.88 3.22 8.89
CA SER A 6 10.56 3.86 8.78
C SER A 6 10.18 4.17 7.33
N LEU A 7 11.13 4.68 6.54
CA LEU A 7 10.93 5.00 5.13
C LEU A 7 10.67 3.73 4.30
N LEU A 8 11.50 2.70 4.47
CA LEU A 8 11.34 1.41 3.78
C LEU A 8 10.02 0.73 4.12
N TYR A 9 9.64 0.78 5.40
CA TYR A 9 8.37 0.24 5.87
C TYR A 9 7.20 0.93 5.16
N ARG A 10 7.17 2.27 5.17
CA ARG A 10 6.13 3.06 4.51
C ARG A 10 6.06 2.82 3.00
N ALA A 11 7.20 2.83 2.32
CA ALA A 11 7.28 2.55 0.89
C ALA A 11 6.65 1.19 0.55
N GLY A 12 6.91 0.15 1.36
CA GLY A 12 6.31 -1.17 1.19
C GLY A 12 4.79 -1.15 1.17
N TYR A 13 4.16 -0.37 2.07
CA TYR A 13 2.70 -0.23 2.09
C TYR A 13 2.17 0.52 0.88
N VAL A 14 2.83 1.61 0.46
CA VAL A 14 2.43 2.36 -0.73
C VAL A 14 2.48 1.47 -1.98
N PHE A 15 3.56 0.70 -2.15
CA PHE A 15 3.66 -0.26 -3.25
C PHE A 15 2.61 -1.37 -3.19
N ALA A 16 2.30 -1.88 -1.99
CA ALA A 16 1.27 -2.90 -1.82
C ALA A 16 -0.11 -2.39 -2.25
N VAL A 17 -0.46 -1.14 -1.91
CA VAL A 17 -1.71 -0.51 -2.34
C VAL A 17 -1.76 -0.36 -3.86
N LYS A 18 -0.67 0.14 -4.48
CA LYS A 18 -0.57 0.24 -5.94
C LYS A 18 -0.79 -1.11 -6.61
N LEU A 19 -0.10 -2.16 -6.15
CA LEU A 19 -0.21 -3.49 -6.71
C LEU A 19 -1.63 -4.06 -6.57
N ALA A 20 -2.28 -3.85 -5.43
CA ALA A 20 -3.66 -4.28 -5.23
C ALA A 20 -4.62 -3.60 -6.20
N LEU A 21 -4.44 -2.29 -6.45
CA LEU A 21 -5.23 -1.53 -7.42
C LEU A 21 -4.97 -1.98 -8.87
N GLU A 22 -3.70 -2.19 -9.25
CA GLU A 22 -3.35 -2.73 -10.57
C GLU A 22 -4.02 -4.08 -10.81
N LEU A 23 -3.94 -4.99 -9.84
CA LEU A 23 -4.60 -6.30 -9.92
C LEU A 23 -6.12 -6.17 -10.02
N ALA A 24 -6.72 -5.26 -9.26
CA ALA A 24 -8.16 -5.02 -9.29
C ALA A 24 -8.63 -4.53 -10.68
N VAL A 25 -7.87 -3.62 -11.29
CA VAL A 25 -8.10 -3.14 -12.66
C VAL A 25 -7.94 -4.28 -13.67
N GLU A 26 -6.83 -5.02 -13.62
CA GLU A 26 -6.56 -6.14 -14.53
C GLU A 26 -7.63 -7.23 -14.48
N ARG A 27 -8.24 -7.42 -13.30
CA ARG A 27 -9.28 -8.43 -13.05
C ARG A 27 -10.70 -7.89 -13.25
N TRP A 28 -10.86 -6.66 -13.70
CA TRP A 28 -12.17 -6.02 -13.92
C TRP A 28 -13.09 -6.10 -12.69
N MET A 29 -12.52 -5.90 -11.50
CA MET A 29 -13.30 -5.96 -10.26
C MET A 29 -14.25 -4.75 -10.19
N PRO A 30 -15.58 -4.96 -10.16
CA PRO A 30 -16.55 -3.87 -10.34
C PRO A 30 -16.74 -3.00 -9.09
N SER A 31 -16.31 -3.48 -7.92
CA SER A 31 -16.42 -2.76 -6.66
C SER A 31 -15.29 -3.22 -5.75
N VAL A 32 -14.42 -2.29 -5.37
CA VAL A 32 -13.24 -2.57 -4.55
C VAL A 32 -13.15 -1.57 -3.42
N VAL A 33 -12.92 -2.09 -2.22
CA VAL A 33 -12.53 -1.31 -1.05
C VAL A 33 -11.09 -1.69 -0.74
N ILE A 34 -10.24 -0.69 -0.55
CA ILE A 34 -8.84 -0.89 -0.15
C ILE A 34 -8.70 -0.57 1.33
N GLU A 35 -8.21 -1.54 2.09
CA GLU A 35 -7.97 -1.42 3.52
C GLU A 35 -6.48 -1.62 3.85
N THR A 36 -5.97 -0.85 4.79
CA THR A 36 -4.60 -0.99 5.28
C THR A 36 -4.50 -0.64 6.76
N ASP A 37 -3.58 -1.28 7.48
CA ASP A 37 -3.29 -1.01 8.89
C ASP A 37 -2.25 0.10 9.09
N CYS A 38 -1.79 0.73 8.01
CA CYS A 38 -0.86 1.86 8.07
C CYS A 38 -1.61 3.20 7.95
N LEU A 39 -1.87 3.85 9.09
CA LEU A 39 -2.59 5.14 9.13
C LEU A 39 -1.85 6.26 8.37
N GLU A 40 -0.52 6.23 8.34
CA GLU A 40 0.29 7.19 7.59
C GLU A 40 0.02 7.10 6.08
N VAL A 41 -0.07 5.87 5.55
CA VAL A 41 -0.36 5.61 4.14
C VAL A 41 -1.80 6.01 3.78
N VAL A 42 -2.76 5.75 4.68
CA VAL A 42 -4.15 6.23 4.54
C VAL A 42 -4.19 7.74 4.37
N ARG A 43 -3.53 8.47 5.27
CA ARG A 43 -3.46 9.94 5.21
C ARG A 43 -2.79 10.42 3.93
N MET A 44 -1.62 9.86 3.62
CA MET A 44 -0.84 10.23 2.44
C MET A 44 -1.61 10.08 1.13
N ILE A 45 -2.40 9.00 0.98
CA ILE A 45 -3.16 8.73 -0.24
C ILE A 45 -4.45 9.54 -0.29
N ASN A 46 -5.17 9.67 0.83
CA ASN A 46 -6.44 10.39 0.89
C ASN A 46 -6.27 11.92 0.91
N GLU A 47 -5.08 12.43 1.22
CA GLU A 47 -4.78 13.86 1.16
C GLU A 47 -4.95 14.39 -0.27
N VAL A 48 -5.67 15.50 -0.41
CA VAL A 48 -5.92 16.14 -1.72
C VAL A 48 -4.64 16.75 -2.30
N ASN A 49 -3.73 17.19 -1.44
CA ASN A 49 -2.50 17.86 -1.84
C ASN A 49 -1.51 16.91 -2.51
N VAL A 50 -0.57 17.49 -3.25
CA VAL A 50 0.57 16.76 -3.83
C VAL A 50 1.42 16.18 -2.71
N CYS A 51 1.73 14.90 -2.80
CA CYS A 51 2.61 14.24 -1.84
C CYS A 51 4.07 14.58 -2.17
N MET A 52 4.73 15.36 -1.31
CA MET A 52 6.14 15.75 -1.46
C MET A 52 7.12 14.74 -0.85
N ALA A 53 6.64 13.57 -0.42
CA ALA A 53 7.47 12.49 0.10
C ALA A 53 8.22 11.77 -1.05
N ALA A 54 9.20 10.94 -0.70
CA ALA A 54 9.95 10.15 -1.68
C ALA A 54 9.04 9.24 -2.54
N GLU A 55 7.92 8.83 -1.97
CA GLU A 55 6.90 7.99 -2.59
C GLU A 55 5.86 8.77 -3.41
N GLY A 56 5.98 10.09 -3.53
CA GLY A 56 4.96 10.98 -4.12
C GLY A 56 4.50 10.58 -5.52
N VAL A 57 5.44 10.19 -6.39
CA VAL A 57 5.12 9.70 -7.75
C VAL A 57 4.23 8.45 -7.71
N ILE A 58 4.46 7.55 -6.75
CA ILE A 58 3.68 6.32 -6.60
C ILE A 58 2.29 6.67 -6.04
N VAL A 59 2.21 7.63 -5.12
CA VAL A 59 0.93 8.14 -4.60
C VAL A 59 0.08 8.73 -5.73
N ASP A 60 0.66 9.49 -6.65
CA ASP A 60 -0.06 10.04 -7.80
C ASP A 60 -0.57 8.94 -8.74
N GLN A 61 0.23 7.88 -8.96
CA GLN A 61 -0.21 6.70 -9.71
C GLN A 61 -1.38 5.99 -9.02
N ILE A 62 -1.32 5.84 -7.70
CA ILE A 62 -2.40 5.26 -6.89
C ILE A 62 -3.69 6.07 -7.06
N LYS A 63 -3.62 7.40 -6.93
CA LYS A 63 -4.77 8.29 -7.11
C LYS A 63 -5.37 8.18 -8.51
N CYS A 64 -4.53 8.01 -9.54
CA CYS A 64 -4.99 7.76 -10.91
C CYS A 64 -5.75 6.43 -11.01
N LEU A 65 -5.21 5.34 -10.46
CA LEU A 65 -5.88 4.04 -10.43
C LEU A 65 -7.19 4.07 -9.64
N MET A 66 -7.21 4.74 -8.49
CA MET A 66 -8.44 4.95 -7.71
C MET A 66 -9.51 5.68 -8.52
N SER A 67 -9.12 6.71 -9.28
CA SER A 67 -10.04 7.44 -10.15
C SER A 67 -10.63 6.57 -11.25
N LEU A 68 -9.82 5.70 -11.87
CA LEU A 68 -10.29 4.72 -12.86
C LEU A 68 -11.30 3.73 -12.28
N MET A 69 -11.13 3.37 -11.01
CA MET A 69 -11.99 2.43 -10.29
C MET A 69 -13.15 3.10 -9.52
N GLN A 70 -13.30 4.42 -9.60
CA GLN A 70 -14.28 5.19 -8.83
C GLN A 70 -14.14 4.99 -7.30
N ILE A 71 -12.93 4.74 -6.82
CA ILE A 71 -12.62 4.62 -5.40
C ILE A 71 -12.35 6.03 -4.86
N SER A 72 -13.16 6.47 -3.89
CA SER A 72 -13.04 7.80 -3.29
C SER A 72 -11.93 7.91 -2.26
N GLU A 73 -11.67 6.83 -1.51
CA GLU A 73 -10.71 6.81 -0.43
C GLU A 73 -10.23 5.39 -0.13
N ILE A 74 -9.06 5.28 0.52
CA ILE A 74 -8.63 4.05 1.16
C ILE A 74 -8.95 4.10 2.66
N MET A 75 -9.28 2.95 3.25
CA MET A 75 -9.74 2.87 4.63
C MET A 75 -8.64 2.36 5.56
N TYR A 76 -8.64 2.87 6.79
CA TYR A 76 -7.85 2.27 7.86
C TYR A 76 -8.59 1.05 8.41
N ALA A 77 -7.87 -0.07 8.52
CA ALA A 77 -8.33 -1.26 9.22
C ALA A 77 -7.30 -1.67 10.28
N PRO A 78 -7.71 -2.02 11.51
CA PRO A 78 -6.78 -2.46 12.54
C PRO A 78 -6.02 -3.73 12.10
N ARG A 79 -4.79 -3.92 12.60
CA ARG A 79 -3.91 -5.06 12.24
C ARG A 79 -4.62 -6.41 12.32
N ASP A 80 -5.50 -6.59 13.32
CA ASP A 80 -6.27 -7.82 13.55
C ASP A 80 -7.27 -8.10 12.43
N ALA A 81 -7.79 -7.06 11.76
CA ALA A 81 -8.59 -7.18 10.54
C ALA A 81 -7.73 -7.40 9.29
N ASN A 82 -6.45 -6.97 9.31
CA ASN A 82 -5.49 -7.10 8.21
C ASN A 82 -4.47 -8.25 8.41
N MET A 83 -4.88 -9.34 9.08
CA MET A 83 -4.00 -10.47 9.42
C MET A 83 -3.59 -11.29 8.19
N ALA A 84 -4.48 -11.40 7.19
CA ALA A 84 -4.17 -12.12 5.95
C ALA A 84 -3.02 -11.45 5.20
N ALA A 85 -3.09 -10.14 4.96
CA ALA A 85 -2.00 -9.39 4.34
C ALA A 85 -0.74 -9.39 5.22
N HIS A 86 -0.89 -9.37 6.55
CA HIS A 86 0.24 -9.51 7.48
C HIS A 86 1.03 -10.78 7.24
N ALA A 87 0.30 -11.90 7.21
CA ALA A 87 0.90 -13.22 7.09
C ALA A 87 1.64 -13.38 5.76
N ILE A 88 1.06 -12.87 4.67
CA ILE A 88 1.69 -12.87 3.34
C ILE A 88 2.97 -12.03 3.35
N ALA A 89 2.90 -10.79 3.84
CA ALA A 89 4.07 -9.91 3.89
C ALA A 89 5.20 -10.51 4.77
N GLN A 90 4.84 -11.08 5.92
CA GLN A 90 5.80 -11.72 6.82
C GLN A 90 6.43 -12.97 6.19
N PHE A 91 5.64 -13.78 5.48
CA PHE A 91 6.15 -14.95 4.76
C PHE A 91 7.17 -14.55 3.70
N VAL A 92 6.85 -13.56 2.86
CA VAL A 92 7.76 -13.05 1.82
C VAL A 92 9.02 -12.44 2.42
N ALA A 93 8.90 -11.65 3.50
CA ALA A 93 10.06 -11.07 4.18
C ALA A 93 11.02 -12.15 4.71
N ARG A 94 10.49 -13.25 5.28
CA ARG A 94 11.30 -14.38 5.73
C ARG A 94 11.99 -15.10 4.57
N LEU A 95 11.32 -15.28 3.44
CA LEU A 95 11.93 -15.86 2.23
C LEU A 95 13.04 -14.97 1.68
N TRP A 96 12.82 -13.66 1.59
CA TRP A 96 13.82 -12.72 1.10
C TRP A 96 15.12 -12.82 1.91
N ILE A 97 15.01 -12.81 3.24
CA ILE A 97 16.17 -12.97 4.13
C ILE A 97 16.92 -14.28 3.86
N LYS A 98 16.19 -15.36 3.56
CA LYS A 98 16.76 -16.69 3.33
C LYS A 98 17.45 -16.84 1.97
N TYR A 99 16.98 -16.14 0.93
CA TYR A 99 17.41 -16.39 -0.46
C TYR A 99 18.17 -15.24 -1.12
N VAL A 100 18.12 -14.03 -0.56
CA VAL A 100 18.67 -12.82 -1.22
C VAL A 100 19.83 -12.19 -0.43
N ASN A 101 20.00 -12.51 0.85
CA ASN A 101 21.24 -12.20 1.56
C ASN A 101 22.35 -13.20 1.14
N ILE A 102 23.09 -12.84 0.09
CA ILE A 102 24.47 -13.30 -0.16
C ILE A 102 25.41 -12.30 0.50
#